data_AF-A0A2N2CXV1-F1
#
_entry.id   AF-A0A2N2CXV1-F1
#
_cell.length_a   1.000
_cell.length_b   1.000
_cell.length_c   1.000
_cell.angle_alpha   90.00
_cell.angle_beta   90.00
_cell.angle_gamma   90.00
#
_symmetry.space_group_name_H-M   'P 1'
#
loop_
_entity.id
_entity.type
_entity.pdbx_description
1 polymer ?
#
loop_
_entity_poly.entity_id
_entity_poly.type
_entity_poly.pdbx_seq_one_letter_code
_entity_poly.pdbx_strand_id
1 'polypeptide(L)'
;MAKSIDKLIINSPHEEPNQHWVYERDTRNFYIKEGRRPAGYVMATPNSKAFDDPGIFVEIDTVNQIRPRVKAWREAGYPGVTGITKRLLDHWIDPEERKDRRFFFCQLEAIETLIWLTEAPSADKVGIDLKGDGGEIERWCCKMATGSGKTIIMAMIITWNFLNKVTHPTDARFSKYALVVAPGLTVKSRLQVLYPTNKDNYYEEFNIVPASLMDKLRQGKIIIHNWHTLAWDTQDKLDAKIEKGQLRSVDKRKRTEISGEAYVKQVLGEMSNARNIIVLNDEAHHAWRLNPEAEGKYKRIGSDKDSAEEATIWVGGLDRIHEHRKILRCYDMSATPFSPSGKKAAEESLFSWIVSDFGLNDAIESGLVKTPRVVVRDDSERTKELKSRLYH
;
A
#
# COMPACT_ATOMS: atom_id res chain seq x y z
N MET A 1 19.29 5.31 -35.71
CA MET A 1 17.85 5.05 -35.46
C MET A 1 17.77 4.35 -34.12
N ALA A 2 16.97 4.85 -33.17
CA ALA A 2 16.78 4.18 -31.89
C ALA A 2 16.21 2.78 -32.15
N LYS A 3 16.85 1.73 -31.60
CA LYS A 3 16.31 0.36 -31.71
C LYS A 3 14.94 0.33 -31.03
N SER A 4 13.90 -0.06 -31.77
CA SER A 4 12.58 -0.31 -31.20
C SER A 4 12.65 -1.48 -30.23
N ILE A 5 11.91 -1.41 -29.12
CA ILE A 5 11.78 -2.54 -28.20
C ILE A 5 10.91 -3.61 -28.88
N ASP A 6 11.52 -4.72 -29.29
CA ASP A 6 10.82 -5.80 -30.01
C ASP A 6 9.93 -6.65 -29.07
N LYS A 7 10.39 -6.87 -27.83
CA LYS A 7 9.65 -7.61 -26.80
C LYS A 7 9.80 -6.93 -25.44
N LEU A 8 8.69 -6.37 -24.95
CA LEU A 8 8.68 -5.65 -23.68
C LEU A 8 8.57 -6.58 -22.46
N ILE A 9 7.88 -7.71 -22.62
CA ILE A 9 7.75 -8.74 -21.58
C ILE A 9 8.97 -9.66 -21.65
N ILE A 10 9.84 -9.55 -20.66
CA ILE A 10 11.13 -10.26 -20.60
C ILE A 10 11.27 -11.11 -19.33
N ASN A 11 10.39 -10.96 -18.34
CA ASN A 11 10.36 -11.74 -17.11
C ASN A 11 9.07 -12.58 -16.99
N SER A 12 9.13 -13.63 -16.17
CA SER A 12 7.96 -14.38 -15.73
C SER A 12 7.24 -13.64 -14.58
N PRO A 13 5.90 -13.59 -14.55
CA PRO A 13 5.16 -13.03 -13.42
C PRO A 13 5.26 -13.85 -12.13
N HIS A 14 5.72 -15.11 -12.22
CA HIS A 14 5.77 -16.06 -11.11
C HIS A 14 7.16 -16.32 -10.56
N GLU A 15 8.20 -15.69 -11.14
CA GLU A 15 9.60 -15.87 -10.74
C GLU A 15 10.24 -14.52 -10.43
N GLU A 16 11.36 -14.53 -9.71
CA GLU A 16 12.11 -13.31 -9.45
C GLU A 16 12.60 -12.70 -10.80
N PRO A 17 12.33 -11.41 -11.07
CA PRO A 17 12.82 -10.78 -12.29
C PRO A 17 14.34 -10.86 -12.38
N ASN A 18 14.85 -11.37 -13.49
CA ASN A 18 16.28 -11.60 -13.72
C ASN A 18 16.85 -10.71 -14.82
N GLN A 19 16.01 -9.92 -15.50
CA GLN A 19 16.42 -8.99 -16.55
C GLN A 19 15.56 -7.72 -16.49
N HIS A 20 16.08 -6.58 -16.93
CA HIS A 20 15.29 -5.34 -17.01
C HIS A 20 15.78 -4.41 -18.14
N TRP A 21 14.89 -3.59 -18.68
CA TRP A 21 15.26 -2.59 -19.67
C TRP A 21 15.91 -1.36 -19.03
N VAL A 22 17.05 -0.95 -19.57
CA VAL A 22 17.76 0.28 -19.20
C VAL A 22 17.73 1.24 -20.38
N TYR A 23 17.44 2.51 -20.09
CA TYR A 23 17.54 3.59 -21.06
C TYR A 23 18.90 4.26 -20.98
N GLU A 24 19.66 4.22 -22.08
CA GLU A 24 20.94 4.90 -22.20
C GLU A 24 20.75 6.29 -22.80
N ARG A 25 21.03 7.33 -22.01
CA ARG A 25 20.79 8.73 -22.40
C ARG A 25 21.64 9.16 -23.60
N ASP A 26 22.91 8.76 -23.62
CA ASP A 26 23.87 9.21 -24.63
C ASP A 26 23.54 8.65 -26.02
N THR A 27 23.14 7.38 -26.08
CA THR A 27 22.82 6.70 -27.34
C THR A 27 21.33 6.73 -27.68
N ARG A 28 20.48 7.18 -26.73
CA ARG A 28 19.00 7.15 -26.79
C ARG A 28 18.45 5.77 -27.15
N ASN A 29 19.12 4.73 -26.67
CA ASN A 29 18.76 3.34 -26.91
C ASN A 29 18.32 2.65 -25.63
N PHE A 30 17.51 1.62 -25.80
CA PHE A 30 17.17 0.68 -24.75
C PHE A 30 18.01 -0.59 -24.92
N TYR A 31 18.53 -1.10 -23.81
CA TYR A 31 19.18 -2.41 -23.77
C TYR A 31 18.71 -3.20 -22.55
N ILE A 32 18.79 -4.52 -22.64
CA ILE A 32 18.46 -5.42 -21.52
C ILE A 32 19.71 -5.56 -20.66
N LYS A 33 19.54 -5.34 -19.36
CA LYS A 33 20.56 -5.60 -18.34
C LYS A 33 20.19 -6.86 -17.56
N GLU A 34 21.16 -7.74 -17.39
CA GLU A 34 21.05 -8.90 -16.51
C GLU A 34 20.96 -8.49 -15.04
N GLY A 35 20.21 -9.27 -14.28
CA GLY A 35 19.88 -9.02 -12.89
C GLY A 35 18.57 -8.25 -12.70
N ARG A 36 18.11 -8.27 -11.46
CA ARG A 36 16.90 -7.58 -11.03
C ARG A 36 17.10 -6.07 -11.02
N ARG A 37 16.08 -5.32 -11.44
CA ARG A 37 16.05 -3.85 -11.32
C ARG A 37 16.16 -3.45 -9.83
N PRO A 38 17.09 -2.54 -9.46
CA PRO A 38 17.09 -1.97 -8.11
C PRO A 38 15.72 -1.39 -7.76
N ALA A 39 15.30 -1.49 -6.51
CA ALA A 39 14.12 -0.81 -6.04
C ALA A 39 14.32 0.69 -6.18
N GLY A 40 13.33 1.40 -6.71
CA GLY A 40 13.54 2.80 -7.08
C GLY A 40 12.33 3.46 -7.72
N TYR A 41 12.50 4.73 -8.03
CA TYR A 41 11.51 5.53 -8.75
C TYR A 41 12.23 6.54 -9.66
N VAL A 42 11.50 7.10 -10.62
CA VAL A 42 12.03 8.09 -11.55
C VAL A 42 11.46 9.45 -11.18
N MET A 43 12.32 10.42 -10.92
CA MET A 43 11.95 11.83 -10.75
C MET A 43 12.23 12.60 -12.03
N ALA A 44 11.43 13.62 -12.34
CA ALA A 44 11.75 14.54 -13.43
C ALA A 44 13.09 15.23 -13.16
N THR A 45 13.90 15.44 -14.20
CA THR A 45 15.17 16.17 -14.06
C THR A 45 14.85 17.63 -13.70
N PRO A 46 15.40 18.17 -12.59
CA PRO A 46 15.10 19.55 -12.17
C PRO A 46 15.36 20.55 -13.29
N ASN A 47 14.38 21.42 -13.57
CA ASN A 47 14.41 22.46 -14.62
C ASN A 47 14.42 21.96 -16.08
N SER A 48 14.26 20.65 -16.33
CA SER A 48 14.07 20.17 -17.70
C SER A 48 12.73 20.66 -18.25
N LYS A 49 12.76 21.27 -19.44
CA LYS A 49 11.57 21.60 -20.26
C LYS A 49 11.43 20.67 -21.46
N ALA A 50 12.30 19.65 -21.54
CA ALA A 50 12.33 18.71 -22.64
C ALA A 50 11.17 17.72 -22.51
N PHE A 51 10.45 17.48 -23.61
CA PHE A 51 9.34 16.51 -23.64
C PHE A 51 9.83 15.06 -23.49
N ASP A 52 11.11 14.81 -23.79
CA ASP A 52 11.78 13.52 -23.77
C ASP A 52 12.71 13.33 -22.58
N ASP A 53 12.49 14.04 -21.47
CA ASP A 53 13.28 13.84 -20.24
C ASP A 53 13.07 12.42 -19.68
N PRO A 54 14.11 11.57 -19.66
CA PRO A 54 14.00 10.22 -19.13
C PRO A 54 13.88 10.17 -17.60
N GLY A 55 14.11 11.31 -16.92
CA GLY A 55 14.09 11.43 -15.47
C GLY A 55 15.30 10.77 -14.79
N ILE A 56 15.54 11.15 -13.55
CA ILE A 56 16.61 10.65 -12.69
C ILE A 56 16.07 9.47 -11.90
N PHE A 57 16.71 8.32 -12.03
CA PHE A 57 16.40 7.16 -11.21
C PHE A 57 16.99 7.33 -9.81
N VAL A 58 16.14 7.22 -8.80
CA VAL A 58 16.49 7.32 -7.38
C VAL A 58 16.17 5.98 -6.73
N GLU A 59 17.17 5.38 -6.09
CA GLU A 59 17.03 4.09 -5.42
C GLU A 59 16.28 4.21 -4.09
N ILE A 60 15.62 3.11 -3.71
CA ILE A 60 15.03 2.93 -2.38
C ILE A 60 15.97 2.01 -1.61
N ASP A 61 16.99 2.61 -0.99
CA ASP A 61 18.07 1.89 -0.31
C ASP A 61 17.56 0.85 0.68
N THR A 62 16.54 1.20 1.47
CA THR A 62 15.94 0.30 2.46
C THR A 62 15.44 -1.00 1.83
N VAL A 63 14.74 -0.92 0.69
CA VAL A 63 14.24 -2.11 -0.01
C VAL A 63 15.40 -2.91 -0.62
N ASN A 64 16.40 -2.23 -1.18
CA ASN A 64 17.60 -2.87 -1.72
C ASN A 64 18.42 -3.60 -0.65
N GLN A 65 18.35 -3.15 0.62
CA GLN A 65 18.94 -3.86 1.77
C GLN A 65 18.07 -5.03 2.26
N ILE A 66 16.74 -4.90 2.20
CA ILE A 66 15.79 -5.93 2.67
C ILE A 66 15.74 -7.13 1.73
N ARG A 67 15.63 -6.93 0.41
CA ARG A 67 15.50 -8.01 -0.60
C ARG A 67 16.50 -9.17 -0.43
N PRO A 68 17.82 -8.95 -0.39
CA PRO A 68 18.78 -10.06 -0.23
C PRO A 68 18.66 -10.77 1.12
N ARG A 69 18.24 -10.07 2.18
CA ARG A 69 18.06 -10.67 3.52
C ARG A 69 16.82 -11.53 3.59
N VAL A 70 15.71 -11.08 3.01
CA VAL A 70 14.48 -11.88 2.89
C VAL A 70 14.76 -13.13 2.05
N LYS A 71 15.52 -13.00 0.96
CA LYS A 71 15.95 -14.14 0.13
C LYS A 71 16.78 -15.14 0.93
N ALA A 72 17.82 -14.70 1.64
CA ALA A 72 18.63 -15.57 2.47
C ALA A 72 17.81 -16.25 3.58
N TRP A 73 16.89 -15.53 4.21
CA TRP A 73 15.98 -16.05 5.22
C TRP A 73 15.01 -17.11 4.67
N ARG A 74 14.48 -16.88 3.46
CA ARG A 74 13.65 -17.85 2.72
C ARG A 74 14.45 -19.13 2.43
N GLU A 75 15.67 -18.99 1.89
CA GLU A 75 16.54 -20.11 1.53
C GLU A 75 16.99 -20.91 2.77
N ALA A 76 17.12 -20.26 3.92
CA ALA A 76 17.39 -20.90 5.20
C ALA A 76 16.16 -21.62 5.82
N GLY A 77 15.02 -21.64 5.13
CA GLY A 77 13.81 -22.33 5.58
C GLY A 77 12.96 -21.53 6.58
N TYR A 78 13.05 -20.20 6.55
CA TYR A 78 12.26 -19.27 7.36
C TYR A 78 12.50 -19.38 8.89
N PRO A 79 13.74 -19.24 9.39
CA PRO A 79 14.01 -19.32 10.83
C PRO A 79 13.20 -18.27 11.62
N GLY A 80 12.70 -18.66 12.80
CA GLY A 80 11.97 -17.79 13.73
C GLY A 80 10.45 -17.70 13.53
N VAL A 81 9.91 -18.24 12.43
CA VAL A 81 8.46 -18.25 12.19
C VAL A 81 7.71 -19.20 13.10
N THR A 82 6.44 -18.91 13.38
CA THR A 82 5.53 -19.86 14.02
C THR A 82 5.21 -21.06 13.11
N GLY A 83 4.70 -22.15 13.69
CA GLY A 83 4.21 -23.29 12.91
C GLY A 83 3.04 -22.95 11.98
N ILE A 84 2.20 -21.98 12.33
CA ILE A 84 1.10 -21.53 11.45
C ILE A 84 1.66 -20.75 10.26
N THR A 85 2.61 -19.84 10.51
CA THR A 85 3.28 -19.09 9.45
C THR A 85 4.01 -20.02 8.50
N LYS A 86 4.77 -21.01 9.02
CA LYS A 86 5.44 -22.02 8.18
C LYS A 86 4.45 -22.77 7.29
N ARG A 87 3.34 -23.25 7.86
CA ARG A 87 2.28 -23.94 7.13
C ARG A 87 1.64 -23.07 6.04
N LEU A 88 1.46 -21.77 6.29
CA LEU A 88 0.93 -20.83 5.29
C LEU A 88 1.93 -20.61 4.15
N LEU A 89 3.21 -20.39 4.48
CA LEU A 89 4.27 -20.22 3.49
C LEU A 89 4.38 -21.44 2.57
N ASP A 90 4.40 -22.65 3.16
CA ASP A 90 4.45 -23.91 2.42
C ASP A 90 3.20 -24.06 1.53
N HIS A 91 2.00 -23.75 2.05
CA HIS A 91 0.74 -23.76 1.28
C HIS A 91 0.75 -22.78 0.11
N TRP A 92 1.34 -21.60 0.26
CA TRP A 92 1.35 -20.57 -0.79
C TRP A 92 2.26 -20.93 -1.96
N ILE A 93 3.32 -21.71 -1.72
CA ILE A 93 4.27 -22.13 -2.75
C ILE A 93 4.04 -23.55 -3.29
N ASP A 94 3.16 -24.34 -2.66
CA ASP A 94 2.88 -25.72 -3.06
C ASP A 94 2.33 -25.80 -4.49
N PRO A 95 3.03 -26.44 -5.45
CA PRO A 95 2.55 -26.59 -6.82
C PRO A 95 1.20 -27.31 -6.94
N GLU A 96 0.89 -28.25 -6.04
CA GLU A 96 -0.36 -29.02 -6.08
C GLU A 96 -1.56 -28.15 -5.72
N GLU A 97 -1.40 -27.24 -4.75
CA GLU A 97 -2.41 -26.26 -4.34
C GLU A 97 -2.54 -25.10 -5.35
N ARG A 98 -1.60 -24.99 -6.30
CA ARG A 98 -1.46 -23.87 -7.25
C ARG A 98 -1.61 -24.24 -8.72
N LYS A 99 -2.12 -25.44 -9.04
CA LYS A 99 -2.28 -25.93 -10.42
C LYS A 99 -2.99 -24.94 -11.35
N ASP A 100 -4.04 -24.27 -10.86
CA ASP A 100 -4.84 -23.34 -11.67
C ASP A 100 -4.50 -21.85 -11.44
N ARG A 101 -3.92 -21.51 -10.28
CA ARG A 101 -3.75 -20.12 -9.82
C ARG A 101 -2.50 -19.96 -8.96
N ARG A 102 -1.34 -19.83 -9.62
CA ARG A 102 -0.08 -19.47 -8.95
C ARG A 102 -0.10 -18.00 -8.53
N PHE A 103 0.37 -17.72 -7.31
CA PHE A 103 0.63 -16.34 -6.91
C PHE A 103 1.74 -15.72 -7.75
N PHE A 104 1.68 -14.40 -7.91
CA PHE A 104 2.76 -13.67 -8.56
C PHE A 104 3.94 -13.53 -7.60
N PHE A 105 5.15 -13.49 -8.16
CA PHE A 105 6.36 -13.34 -7.37
C PHE A 105 6.29 -12.10 -6.46
N CYS A 106 5.79 -10.98 -6.99
CA CYS A 106 5.65 -9.73 -6.23
C CYS A 106 4.70 -9.86 -5.03
N GLN A 107 3.70 -10.75 -5.10
CA GLN A 107 2.77 -11.00 -4.01
C GLN A 107 3.44 -11.80 -2.89
N LEU A 108 4.15 -12.87 -3.26
CA LEU A 108 4.90 -13.72 -2.33
C LEU A 108 6.02 -12.93 -1.65
N GLU A 109 6.80 -12.16 -2.41
CA GLU A 109 7.87 -11.35 -1.83
C GLU A 109 7.34 -10.28 -0.87
N ALA A 110 6.24 -9.61 -1.23
CA ALA A 110 5.64 -8.61 -0.36
C ALA A 110 5.20 -9.23 0.98
N ILE A 111 4.43 -10.33 0.96
CA ILE A 111 3.98 -10.95 2.21
C ILE A 111 5.15 -11.53 3.02
N GLU A 112 6.13 -12.16 2.37
CA GLU A 112 7.31 -12.67 3.07
C GLU A 112 8.14 -11.56 3.70
N THR A 113 8.25 -10.40 3.06
CA THR A 113 8.93 -9.24 3.65
C THR A 113 8.24 -8.79 4.94
N LEU A 114 6.91 -8.74 4.94
CA LEU A 114 6.13 -8.37 6.14
C LEU A 114 6.25 -9.41 7.26
N ILE A 115 6.26 -10.70 6.89
CA ILE A 115 6.51 -11.81 7.83
C ILE A 115 7.93 -11.71 8.40
N TRP A 116 8.94 -11.51 7.54
CA TRP A 116 10.34 -11.39 7.94
C TRP A 116 10.55 -10.26 8.95
N LEU A 117 10.00 -9.07 8.67
CA LEU A 117 10.09 -7.94 9.61
C LEU A 117 9.48 -8.27 10.99
N THR A 118 8.45 -9.11 11.03
CA THR A 118 7.69 -9.46 12.24
C THR A 118 8.27 -10.64 13.02
N GLU A 119 8.68 -11.69 12.32
CA GLU A 119 8.99 -13.00 12.92
C GLU A 119 10.46 -13.39 12.82
N ALA A 120 11.22 -12.83 11.87
CA ALA A 120 12.63 -13.19 11.75
C ALA A 120 13.44 -12.72 12.96
N PRO A 121 14.56 -13.39 13.28
CA PRO A 121 15.46 -13.01 14.35
C PRO A 121 15.85 -11.53 14.28
N SER A 122 15.96 -10.87 15.44
CA SER A 122 16.31 -9.44 15.49
C SER A 122 17.67 -9.13 14.86
N ALA A 123 18.61 -10.09 14.88
CA ALA A 123 19.92 -9.97 14.26
C ALA A 123 19.84 -9.74 12.74
N ASP A 124 18.87 -10.35 12.07
CA ASP A 124 18.71 -10.24 10.62
C ASP A 124 18.24 -8.83 10.21
N LYS A 125 17.60 -8.10 11.13
CA LYS A 125 16.99 -6.79 10.90
C LYS A 125 17.91 -5.62 11.27
N VAL A 126 19.10 -5.89 11.82
CA VAL A 126 20.05 -4.87 12.24
C VAL A 126 20.43 -3.96 11.08
N GLY A 127 20.34 -2.65 11.28
CA GLY A 127 20.65 -1.63 10.27
C GLY A 127 19.50 -1.27 9.33
N ILE A 128 18.34 -1.93 9.44
CA ILE A 128 17.11 -1.50 8.75
C ILE A 128 16.41 -0.47 9.65
N ASP A 129 16.58 0.81 9.33
CA ASP A 129 15.92 1.91 10.03
C ASP A 129 14.72 2.44 9.23
N LEU A 130 13.51 2.21 9.74
CA LEU A 130 12.27 2.69 9.16
C LEU A 130 11.80 3.91 9.93
N LYS A 131 11.90 5.09 9.32
CA LYS A 131 11.58 6.37 9.97
C LYS A 131 10.08 6.57 10.23
N GLY A 132 9.21 5.74 9.65
CA GLY A 132 7.76 5.88 9.73
C GLY A 132 7.27 7.20 9.14
N ASP A 133 6.01 7.55 9.41
CA ASP A 133 5.42 8.80 8.93
C ASP A 133 5.62 9.99 9.88
N GLY A 134 6.40 9.82 10.95
CA GLY A 134 6.59 10.81 12.02
C GLY A 134 5.60 10.70 13.19
N GLY A 135 4.68 9.73 13.17
CA GLY A 135 3.80 9.42 14.30
C GLY A 135 4.19 8.17 15.09
N GLU A 136 3.40 7.88 16.12
CA GLU A 136 3.61 6.74 17.05
C GLU A 136 3.25 5.37 16.43
N ILE A 137 2.52 5.36 15.32
CA ILE A 137 2.06 4.13 14.68
C ILE A 137 3.17 3.60 13.77
N GLU A 138 3.59 2.35 14.01
CA GLU A 138 4.48 1.66 13.08
C GLU A 138 3.75 1.36 11.76
N ARG A 139 4.30 1.84 10.64
CA ARG A 139 3.73 1.67 9.29
C ARG A 139 4.73 1.02 8.38
N TRP A 140 4.29 0.07 7.56
CA TRP A 140 5.10 -0.55 6.51
C TRP A 140 4.38 -0.46 5.18
N CYS A 141 5.05 0.07 4.16
CA CYS A 141 4.48 0.27 2.84
C CYS A 141 5.01 -0.76 1.83
N CYS A 142 4.09 -1.40 1.11
CA CYS A 142 4.39 -2.17 -0.09
C CYS A 142 4.06 -1.32 -1.32
N LYS A 143 5.10 -0.87 -2.01
CA LYS A 143 4.98 -0.17 -3.30
C LYS A 143 4.72 -1.17 -4.40
N MET A 144 3.54 -1.13 -5.00
CA MET A 144 3.09 -2.16 -5.95
C MET A 144 2.28 -1.58 -7.09
N ALA A 145 2.65 -1.91 -8.33
CA ALA A 145 1.92 -1.49 -9.52
C ALA A 145 0.42 -1.82 -9.46
N THR A 146 -0.43 -0.95 -9.98
CA THR A 146 -1.87 -1.18 -10.07
C THR A 146 -2.14 -2.44 -10.90
N GLY A 147 -2.97 -3.35 -10.38
CA GLY A 147 -3.26 -4.64 -11.04
C GLY A 147 -2.32 -5.79 -10.63
N SER A 148 -1.25 -5.54 -9.86
CA SER A 148 -0.36 -6.60 -9.34
C SER A 148 -0.97 -7.45 -8.20
N GLY A 149 -2.18 -7.12 -7.74
CA GLY A 149 -2.92 -7.90 -6.74
C GLY A 149 -2.77 -7.44 -5.28
N LYS A 150 -2.78 -6.13 -5.01
CA LYS A 150 -2.75 -5.56 -3.64
C LYS A 150 -3.75 -6.25 -2.69
N THR A 151 -4.99 -6.48 -3.15
CA THR A 151 -6.05 -7.10 -2.35
C THR A 151 -5.76 -8.56 -1.98
N ILE A 152 -5.03 -9.31 -2.82
CA ILE A 152 -4.58 -10.67 -2.47
C ILE A 152 -3.63 -10.61 -1.28
N ILE A 153 -2.66 -9.68 -1.29
CA ILE A 153 -1.73 -9.50 -0.17
C ILE A 153 -2.47 -9.06 1.09
N MET A 154 -3.47 -8.18 0.98
CA MET A 154 -4.31 -7.82 2.13
C MET A 154 -4.99 -9.04 2.74
N ALA A 155 -5.54 -9.94 1.92
CA ALA A 155 -6.11 -11.21 2.38
C ALA A 155 -5.05 -12.13 3.01
N MET A 156 -3.83 -12.18 2.46
CA MET A 156 -2.71 -12.95 3.03
C MET A 156 -2.26 -12.38 4.38
N ILE A 157 -2.16 -11.05 4.53
CA ILE A 157 -1.84 -10.36 5.79
C ILE A 157 -2.89 -10.69 6.85
N ILE A 158 -4.18 -10.59 6.50
CA ILE A 158 -5.29 -10.91 7.41
C ILE A 158 -5.23 -12.39 7.81
N THR A 159 -5.04 -13.28 6.85
CA THR A 159 -4.91 -14.73 7.08
C THR A 159 -3.78 -15.02 8.06
N TRP A 160 -2.60 -14.51 7.78
CA TRP A 160 -1.40 -14.70 8.59
C TRP A 160 -1.58 -14.17 10.01
N ASN A 161 -2.12 -12.96 10.18
CA ASN A 161 -2.34 -12.37 11.50
C ASN A 161 -3.42 -13.13 12.28
N PHE A 162 -4.57 -13.39 11.66
CA PHE A 162 -5.73 -13.94 12.35
C PHE A 162 -5.48 -15.37 12.80
N LEU A 163 -4.94 -16.21 11.91
CA LEU A 163 -4.67 -17.61 12.23
C LEU A 163 -3.60 -17.76 13.32
N ASN A 164 -2.58 -16.91 13.29
CA ASN A 164 -1.57 -16.88 14.34
C ASN A 164 -2.17 -16.42 15.67
N LYS A 165 -2.94 -15.33 15.69
CA LYS A 165 -3.53 -14.81 16.93
C LYS A 165 -4.57 -15.74 17.53
N VAL A 166 -5.38 -16.42 16.70
CA VAL A 166 -6.36 -17.40 17.15
C VAL A 166 -5.68 -18.66 17.70
N THR A 167 -4.58 -19.09 17.07
CA THR A 167 -3.85 -20.29 17.53
C THR A 167 -2.98 -19.99 18.76
N HIS A 168 -2.42 -18.79 18.86
CA HIS A 168 -1.57 -18.34 19.97
C HIS A 168 -2.09 -17.01 20.56
N PRO A 169 -3.13 -17.05 21.41
CA PRO A 169 -3.79 -15.83 21.92
C PRO A 169 -2.88 -14.87 22.68
N THR A 170 -1.81 -15.39 23.31
CA THR A 170 -0.84 -14.62 24.09
C THR A 170 0.25 -13.96 23.24
N ASP A 171 0.42 -14.36 21.98
CA ASP A 171 1.44 -13.77 21.11
C ASP A 171 1.04 -12.34 20.73
N ALA A 172 1.84 -11.36 21.17
CA ALA A 172 1.58 -9.94 20.99
C ALA A 172 1.88 -9.45 19.57
N ARG A 173 2.58 -10.25 18.74
CA ARG A 173 2.96 -9.89 17.37
C ARG A 173 1.78 -9.87 16.39
N PHE A 174 0.65 -10.48 16.76
CA PHE A 174 -0.48 -10.71 15.86
C PHE A 174 -1.80 -10.17 16.40
N SER A 175 -2.72 -9.90 15.48
CA SER A 175 -4.09 -9.51 15.78
C SER A 175 -5.10 -10.39 15.06
N LYS A 176 -6.31 -10.50 15.62
CA LYS A 176 -7.48 -11.08 14.94
C LYS A 176 -8.51 -10.00 14.58
N TYR A 177 -8.09 -8.74 14.59
CA TYR A 177 -8.93 -7.57 14.35
C TYR A 177 -8.26 -6.72 13.28
N ALA A 178 -8.94 -6.49 12.16
CA ALA A 178 -8.44 -5.71 11.05
C ALA A 178 -9.38 -4.54 10.71
N LEU A 179 -8.81 -3.33 10.61
CA LEU A 179 -9.47 -2.18 10.02
C LEU A 179 -8.87 -1.95 8.64
N VAL A 180 -9.70 -2.02 7.61
CA VAL A 180 -9.32 -1.72 6.23
C VAL A 180 -9.87 -0.34 5.87
N VAL A 181 -9.04 0.53 5.31
CA VAL A 181 -9.44 1.88 4.91
C VAL A 181 -9.17 2.11 3.43
N ALA A 182 -10.15 2.67 2.73
CA ALA A 182 -10.13 2.91 1.29
C ALA A 182 -10.38 4.40 0.94
N PRO A 183 -9.82 4.90 -0.17
CA PRO A 183 -9.92 6.31 -0.58
C PRO A 183 -11.34 6.69 -1.05
N GLY A 184 -12.09 5.74 -1.61
CA GLY A 184 -13.43 5.99 -2.15
C GLY A 184 -14.39 4.82 -1.98
N LEU A 185 -15.68 5.09 -2.16
CA LEU A 185 -16.74 4.09 -2.03
C LEU A 185 -16.62 2.95 -3.04
N THR A 186 -16.20 3.25 -4.27
CA THR A 186 -16.01 2.22 -5.31
C THR A 186 -14.93 1.22 -4.92
N VAL A 187 -13.82 1.69 -4.34
CA VAL A 187 -12.73 0.83 -3.86
C VAL A 187 -13.22 0.04 -2.64
N LYS A 188 -13.87 0.71 -1.68
CA LYS A 188 -14.49 0.08 -0.50
C LYS A 188 -15.41 -1.09 -0.88
N SER A 189 -16.25 -0.92 -1.91
CA SER A 189 -17.15 -1.98 -2.39
C SER A 189 -16.42 -3.18 -2.98
N ARG A 190 -15.27 -2.98 -3.65
CA ARG A 190 -14.46 -4.08 -4.19
C ARG A 190 -13.74 -4.84 -3.08
N LEU A 191 -13.34 -4.16 -2.00
CA LEU A 191 -12.66 -4.78 -0.87
C LEU A 191 -13.58 -5.70 -0.04
N GLN A 192 -14.90 -5.76 -0.32
CA GLN A 192 -15.82 -6.68 0.36
C GLN A 192 -15.42 -8.16 0.22
N VAL A 193 -14.62 -8.50 -0.79
CA VAL A 193 -14.01 -9.83 -0.96
C VAL A 193 -13.09 -10.24 0.22
N LEU A 194 -12.67 -9.29 1.05
CA LEU A 194 -11.87 -9.54 2.25
C LEU A 194 -12.70 -10.08 3.43
N TYR A 195 -14.03 -10.09 3.37
CA TYR A 195 -14.87 -10.70 4.40
C TYR A 195 -14.93 -12.23 4.22
N PRO A 196 -14.44 -13.06 5.18
CA PRO A 196 -14.43 -14.52 5.05
C PRO A 196 -15.81 -15.17 4.98
N THR A 197 -16.86 -14.43 5.33
CA THR A 197 -18.27 -14.88 5.29
C THR A 197 -18.94 -14.61 3.95
N ASN A 198 -18.33 -13.80 3.08
CA ASN A 198 -18.88 -13.52 1.76
C ASN A 198 -18.66 -14.72 0.85
N LYS A 199 -19.62 -14.97 -0.05
CA LYS A 199 -19.57 -16.11 -0.98
C LYS A 199 -18.36 -16.03 -1.92
N ASP A 200 -18.06 -14.83 -2.42
CA ASP A 200 -16.99 -14.59 -3.39
C ASP A 200 -15.74 -14.04 -2.67
N ASN A 201 -15.40 -14.62 -1.51
CA ASN A 201 -14.26 -14.17 -0.74
C ASN A 201 -12.93 -14.64 -1.36
N TYR A 202 -11.90 -13.81 -1.24
CA TYR A 202 -10.59 -14.12 -1.83
C TYR A 202 -9.87 -15.28 -1.15
N TYR A 203 -10.24 -15.64 0.08
CA TYR A 203 -9.60 -16.73 0.81
C TYR A 203 -9.88 -18.08 0.14
N GLU A 204 -11.12 -18.31 -0.26
CA GLU A 204 -11.55 -19.50 -0.99
C GLU A 204 -11.22 -19.36 -2.49
N GLU A 205 -11.51 -18.21 -3.11
CA GLU A 205 -11.30 -18.00 -4.56
C GLU A 205 -9.84 -18.19 -5.00
N PHE A 206 -8.88 -17.73 -4.18
CA PHE A 206 -7.45 -17.86 -4.47
C PHE A 206 -6.78 -18.95 -3.64
N ASN A 207 -7.56 -19.77 -2.92
CA ASN A 207 -7.05 -20.82 -2.02
C ASN A 207 -5.91 -20.28 -1.12
N ILE A 208 -6.13 -19.11 -0.50
CA ILE A 208 -5.14 -18.44 0.37
C ILE A 208 -5.01 -19.20 1.70
N VAL A 209 -6.09 -19.82 2.16
CA VAL A 209 -6.18 -20.46 3.47
C VAL A 209 -6.37 -21.96 3.28
N PRO A 210 -5.51 -22.81 3.89
CA PRO A 210 -5.76 -24.24 3.91
C PRO A 210 -7.16 -24.56 4.46
N ALA A 211 -7.93 -25.42 3.80
CA ALA A 211 -9.34 -25.68 4.15
C ALA A 211 -9.58 -25.91 5.66
N SER A 212 -8.71 -26.69 6.31
CA SER A 212 -8.77 -26.98 7.76
C SER A 212 -8.61 -25.77 8.69
N LEU A 213 -8.21 -24.60 8.18
CA LEU A 213 -7.97 -23.38 8.94
C LEU A 213 -9.04 -22.30 8.68
N MET A 214 -9.98 -22.51 7.77
CA MET A 214 -11.03 -21.54 7.45
C MET A 214 -11.90 -21.18 8.66
N ASP A 215 -12.25 -22.15 9.50
CA ASP A 215 -13.04 -21.88 10.70
C ASP A 215 -12.28 -21.07 11.75
N LYS A 216 -10.93 -21.17 11.79
CA LYS A 216 -10.11 -20.30 12.62
C LYS A 216 -10.06 -18.87 12.08
N LEU A 217 -9.96 -18.71 10.75
CA LEU A 217 -9.97 -17.39 10.11
C LEU A 217 -11.27 -16.62 10.45
N ARG A 218 -12.42 -17.30 10.40
CA ARG A 218 -13.74 -16.73 10.70
C ARG A 218 -13.91 -16.23 12.14
N GLN A 219 -13.00 -16.58 13.06
CA GLN A 219 -13.02 -16.07 14.43
C GLN A 219 -12.46 -14.65 14.56
N GLY A 220 -11.78 -14.15 13.54
CA GLY A 220 -11.34 -12.75 13.48
C GLY A 220 -12.44 -11.82 12.94
N LYS A 221 -12.24 -10.52 13.11
CA LYS A 221 -13.19 -9.48 12.68
C LYS A 221 -12.52 -8.47 11.78
N ILE A 222 -13.24 -8.06 10.74
CA ILE A 222 -12.77 -7.12 9.72
C ILE A 222 -13.79 -6.00 9.62
N ILE A 223 -13.31 -4.77 9.58
CA ILE A 223 -14.13 -3.60 9.27
C ILE A 223 -13.52 -2.93 8.06
N ILE A 224 -14.34 -2.65 7.04
CA ILE A 224 -13.90 -1.95 5.85
C ILE A 224 -14.60 -0.59 5.80
N HIS A 225 -13.82 0.47 5.89
CA HIS A 225 -14.29 1.85 5.87
C HIS A 225 -13.74 2.63 4.69
N ASN A 226 -14.44 3.71 4.37
CA ASN A 226 -13.86 4.80 3.61
C ASN A 226 -13.30 5.83 4.61
N TRP A 227 -12.26 6.57 4.23
CA TRP A 227 -11.63 7.55 5.11
C TRP A 227 -12.60 8.60 5.68
N HIS A 228 -13.69 8.95 4.99
CA HIS A 228 -14.69 9.88 5.52
C HIS A 228 -15.33 9.37 6.81
N THR A 229 -15.36 8.05 7.05
CA THR A 229 -15.84 7.47 8.31
C THR A 229 -14.89 7.75 9.48
N LEU A 230 -13.61 8.04 9.19
CA LEU A 230 -12.62 8.47 10.17
C LEU A 230 -12.73 9.97 10.49
N ALA A 231 -13.49 10.73 9.71
CA ALA A 231 -13.71 12.14 9.94
C ALA A 231 -14.30 12.39 11.33
N TRP A 232 -13.70 13.34 12.02
CA TRP A 232 -14.19 13.89 13.26
C TRP A 232 -14.06 15.39 13.18
N ASP A 233 -15.13 16.08 13.53
CA ASP A 233 -15.07 17.52 13.69
C ASP A 233 -14.68 17.82 15.14
N THR A 234 -13.61 18.60 15.33
CA THR A 234 -13.32 19.24 16.62
C THR A 234 -14.41 20.25 16.96
N GLN A 235 -14.55 20.61 18.25
CA GLN A 235 -15.52 21.62 18.69
C GLN A 235 -15.33 22.94 17.91
N ASP A 236 -14.08 23.37 17.71
CA ASP A 236 -13.76 24.58 16.93
C ASP A 236 -14.18 24.50 15.45
N LYS A 237 -14.09 23.30 14.83
CA LYS A 237 -14.53 23.09 13.44
C LYS A 237 -16.05 23.04 13.33
N LEU A 238 -16.73 22.46 14.31
CA LEU A 238 -18.19 22.49 14.40
C LEU A 238 -18.68 23.92 14.56
N ASP A 239 -18.05 24.69 15.45
CA ASP A 239 -18.38 26.09 15.72
C ASP A 239 -18.13 26.97 14.47
N ALA A 240 -17.00 26.78 13.78
CA ALA A 240 -16.72 27.47 12.51
C ALA A 240 -17.69 27.11 11.37
N LYS A 241 -18.20 25.87 11.29
CA LYS A 241 -19.22 25.47 10.31
C LYS A 241 -20.60 26.08 10.65
N ILE A 242 -20.89 26.29 11.94
CA ILE A 242 -22.09 26.97 12.41
C ILE A 242 -22.05 28.46 12.10
N GLU A 243 -20.92 29.13 12.35
CA GLU A 243 -20.70 30.54 11.98
C GLU A 243 -20.88 30.76 10.47
N LYS A 244 -20.49 29.76 9.66
CA LYS A 244 -20.69 29.76 8.19
C LYS A 244 -22.10 29.34 7.76
N GLY A 245 -23.02 29.07 8.68
CA GLY A 245 -24.41 28.69 8.40
C GLY A 245 -24.58 27.31 7.75
N GLN A 246 -23.55 26.46 7.79
CA GLN A 246 -23.53 25.14 7.13
C GLN A 246 -24.17 24.03 7.99
N LEU A 247 -24.49 24.31 9.25
CA LEU A 247 -25.15 23.40 10.20
C LEU A 247 -26.36 24.11 10.83
N ARG A 248 -27.55 23.50 10.75
CA ARG A 248 -28.78 24.04 11.37
C ARG A 248 -28.90 23.60 12.83
N SER A 249 -29.33 24.54 13.68
CA SER A 249 -29.57 24.46 15.14
C SER A 249 -30.33 23.23 15.68
N VAL A 250 -30.99 22.44 14.83
CA VAL A 250 -31.74 21.24 15.24
C VAL A 250 -30.84 20.02 15.46
N ASP A 251 -29.59 20.06 15.00
CA ASP A 251 -28.58 19.01 15.18
C ASP A 251 -27.90 19.05 16.57
N LYS A 252 -28.62 19.49 17.61
CA LYS A 252 -28.15 19.63 19.00
C LYS A 252 -27.61 18.33 19.64
N ARG A 253 -27.76 17.17 18.99
CA ARG A 253 -27.12 15.90 19.42
C ARG A 253 -25.66 15.77 18.97
N LYS A 254 -25.17 16.63 18.07
CA LYS A 254 -23.75 16.72 17.66
C LYS A 254 -22.93 17.69 18.52
N ARG A 255 -23.49 18.20 19.62
CA ARG A 255 -22.90 19.19 20.55
C ARG A 255 -21.87 18.65 21.53
N THR A 256 -21.54 17.38 21.48
CA THR A 256 -20.56 16.80 22.41
C THR A 256 -19.30 16.58 21.61
N GLU A 257 -18.15 17.05 22.12
CA GLU A 257 -16.88 16.36 21.86
C GLU A 257 -17.20 14.88 21.95
N ILE A 258 -17.21 14.19 20.80
CA ILE A 258 -17.37 12.75 20.80
C ILE A 258 -16.14 12.31 21.59
N SER A 259 -16.33 11.85 22.85
CA SER A 259 -15.21 11.34 23.64
C SER A 259 -14.47 10.34 22.77
N GLY A 260 -13.14 10.21 22.88
CA GLY A 260 -12.43 9.29 22.00
C GLY A 260 -13.00 7.86 22.08
N GLU A 261 -13.66 7.53 23.19
CA GLU A 261 -14.43 6.31 23.37
C GLU A 261 -15.72 6.21 22.54
N ALA A 262 -16.48 7.30 22.46
CA ALA A 262 -17.63 7.36 21.55
C ALA A 262 -17.19 7.34 20.07
N TYR A 263 -16.02 7.93 19.76
CA TYR A 263 -15.46 7.94 18.40
C TYR A 263 -15.07 6.53 17.98
N VAL A 264 -14.32 5.83 18.84
CA VAL A 264 -13.95 4.44 18.61
C VAL A 264 -15.18 3.54 18.51
N LYS A 265 -16.22 3.76 19.33
CA LYS A 265 -17.47 2.98 19.22
C LYS A 265 -18.18 3.21 17.89
N GLN A 266 -18.18 4.44 17.38
CA GLN A 266 -18.75 4.77 16.08
C GLN A 266 -17.96 4.14 14.93
N VAL A 267 -16.63 4.27 14.94
CA VAL A 267 -15.78 3.80 13.85
C VAL A 267 -15.60 2.28 13.88
N LEU A 268 -15.34 1.70 15.05
CA LEU A 268 -15.04 0.28 15.19
C LEU A 268 -16.26 -0.59 15.49
N GLY A 269 -17.44 -0.04 15.80
CA GLY A 269 -18.66 -0.83 15.98
C GLY A 269 -18.47 -2.04 16.91
N GLU A 270 -18.62 -3.27 16.39
CA GLU A 270 -18.40 -4.50 17.17
C GLU A 270 -16.95 -4.71 17.65
N MET A 271 -15.97 -4.10 16.97
CA MET A 271 -14.57 -4.07 17.37
C MET A 271 -14.28 -2.92 18.34
N SER A 272 -15.31 -2.25 18.89
CA SER A 272 -15.09 -1.13 19.80
C SER A 272 -14.31 -1.50 21.04
N ASN A 273 -14.23 -2.77 21.46
CA ASN A 273 -13.42 -3.18 22.64
C ASN A 273 -12.11 -3.89 22.24
N ALA A 274 -11.87 -4.05 20.94
CA ALA A 274 -10.68 -4.73 20.43
C ALA A 274 -9.43 -3.87 20.67
N ARG A 275 -8.33 -4.48 21.09
CA ARG A 275 -7.02 -3.84 21.20
C ARG A 275 -6.01 -4.45 20.24
N ASN A 276 -4.94 -3.72 19.96
CA ASN A 276 -3.85 -4.14 19.08
C ASN A 276 -4.38 -4.51 17.69
N ILE A 277 -5.08 -3.57 17.07
CA ILE A 277 -5.75 -3.77 15.77
C ILE A 277 -4.72 -3.59 14.66
N ILE A 278 -4.76 -4.44 13.62
CA ILE A 278 -3.99 -4.17 12.40
C ILE A 278 -4.79 -3.26 11.46
N VAL A 279 -4.13 -2.32 10.81
CA VAL A 279 -4.74 -1.44 9.82
C VAL A 279 -4.18 -1.77 8.45
N LEU A 280 -5.05 -1.85 7.43
CA LEU A 280 -4.64 -2.02 6.04
C LEU A 280 -5.18 -0.84 5.24
N ASN A 281 -4.29 -0.01 4.70
CA ASN A 281 -4.68 1.13 3.86
C ASN A 281 -4.50 0.75 2.40
N ASP A 282 -5.56 0.84 1.60
CA ASP A 282 -5.49 0.76 0.14
C ASP A 282 -5.34 2.16 -0.44
N GLU A 283 -4.51 2.30 -1.47
CA GLU A 283 -4.06 3.60 -2.02
C GLU A 283 -3.52 4.55 -0.93
N ALA A 284 -2.58 4.02 -0.14
CA ALA A 284 -2.03 4.72 1.02
C ALA A 284 -1.35 6.07 0.75
N HIS A 285 -1.17 6.46 -0.52
CA HIS A 285 -0.75 7.82 -0.89
C HIS A 285 -1.78 8.90 -0.53
N HIS A 286 -3.00 8.51 -0.17
CA HIS A 286 -3.99 9.38 0.45
C HIS A 286 -3.86 9.45 1.99
N ALA A 287 -2.96 8.68 2.62
CA ALA A 287 -2.84 8.53 4.07
C ALA A 287 -1.44 8.95 4.58
N TRP A 288 -1.16 10.25 4.56
CA TRP A 288 0.13 10.84 4.97
C TRP A 288 -0.05 12.01 5.94
N ARG A 289 1.00 12.31 6.72
CA ARG A 289 1.02 13.46 7.64
C ARG A 289 1.51 14.71 6.93
N LEU A 290 0.84 15.84 7.16
CA LEU A 290 1.33 17.14 6.74
C LEU A 290 2.67 17.43 7.43
N ASN A 291 3.70 17.75 6.64
CA ASN A 291 4.97 18.21 7.20
C ASN A 291 4.79 19.59 7.87
N PRO A 292 5.04 19.73 9.19
CA PRO A 292 4.94 21.01 9.88
C PRO A 292 5.84 22.11 9.31
N GLU A 293 7.01 21.76 8.75
CA GLU A 293 7.94 22.72 8.13
C GLU A 293 7.43 23.31 6.79
N ALA A 294 6.37 22.71 6.26
CA ALA A 294 5.70 23.12 5.03
C ALA A 294 4.40 23.90 5.28
N GLU A 295 4.02 24.13 6.54
CA GLU A 295 2.84 24.90 6.91
C GLU A 295 2.91 26.32 6.31
N GLY A 296 1.88 26.70 5.53
CA GLY A 296 1.84 27.97 4.79
C GLY A 296 2.59 28.02 3.44
N LYS A 297 3.39 27.01 3.09
CA LYS A 297 4.10 26.93 1.79
C LYS A 297 3.29 26.22 0.70
N TYR A 298 2.28 25.45 1.09
CA TYR A 298 1.30 24.89 0.17
C TYR A 298 0.48 26.03 -0.47
N LYS A 299 0.79 26.39 -1.72
CA LYS A 299 -0.16 27.15 -2.55
C LYS A 299 -1.33 26.22 -2.87
N ARG A 300 -2.32 26.17 -1.97
CA ARG A 300 -3.55 25.39 -2.11
C ARG A 300 -4.36 25.95 -3.29
N ILE A 301 -4.26 25.33 -4.46
CA ILE A 301 -5.10 25.64 -5.63
C ILE A 301 -5.81 24.34 -6.03
N GLY A 302 -7.15 24.37 -6.13
CA GLY A 302 -7.92 23.24 -6.66
C GLY A 302 -7.78 21.92 -5.88
N SER A 303 -7.55 20.82 -6.60
CA SER A 303 -7.53 19.42 -6.13
C SER A 303 -6.57 19.12 -4.98
N ASP A 304 -5.47 19.87 -4.86
CA ASP A 304 -4.44 19.62 -3.84
C ASP A 304 -4.92 19.96 -2.43
N LYS A 305 -5.90 20.87 -2.32
CA LYS A 305 -6.51 21.23 -1.04
C LYS A 305 -7.34 20.07 -0.48
N ASP A 306 -8.09 19.41 -1.36
CA ASP A 306 -8.96 18.30 -0.99
C ASP A 306 -8.14 17.05 -0.60
N SER A 307 -7.00 16.82 -1.27
CA SER A 307 -6.07 15.72 -0.93
C SER A 307 -5.39 15.90 0.44
N ALA A 308 -5.00 17.13 0.80
CA ALA A 308 -4.41 17.41 2.12
C ALA A 308 -5.43 17.24 3.27
N GLU A 309 -6.68 17.65 3.04
CA GLU A 309 -7.76 17.46 4.02
C GLU A 309 -8.09 15.98 4.20
N GLU A 310 -8.23 15.22 3.10
CA GLU A 310 -8.38 13.76 3.10
C GLU A 310 -7.27 13.09 3.93
N ALA A 311 -6.01 13.42 3.65
CA ALA A 311 -4.87 12.81 4.33
C ALA A 311 -4.82 13.12 5.82
N THR A 312 -5.12 14.37 6.19
CA THR A 312 -5.20 14.80 7.59
C THR A 312 -6.30 14.05 8.34
N ILE A 313 -7.47 13.90 7.73
CA ILE A 313 -8.60 13.18 8.33
C ILE A 313 -8.27 11.71 8.49
N TRP A 314 -7.68 11.09 7.46
CA TRP A 314 -7.36 9.67 7.48
C TRP A 314 -6.37 9.35 8.60
N VAL A 315 -5.19 9.98 8.59
CA VAL A 315 -4.14 9.68 9.57
C VAL A 315 -4.54 10.14 10.97
N GLY A 316 -5.17 11.31 11.11
CA GLY A 316 -5.64 11.80 12.40
C GLY A 316 -6.72 10.91 13.02
N GLY A 317 -7.57 10.27 12.21
CA GLY A 317 -8.51 9.28 12.70
C GLY A 317 -7.83 7.99 13.18
N LEU A 318 -6.77 7.55 12.50
CA LEU A 318 -5.96 6.41 12.94
C LEU A 318 -5.23 6.72 14.25
N ASP A 319 -4.69 7.92 14.43
CA ASP A 319 -4.04 8.34 15.69
C ASP A 319 -4.99 8.21 16.87
N ARG A 320 -6.22 8.68 16.69
CA ARG A 320 -7.24 8.62 17.73
C ARG A 320 -7.64 7.19 18.08
N ILE A 321 -7.70 6.30 17.08
CA ILE A 321 -7.90 4.87 17.33
C ILE A 321 -6.69 4.30 18.09
N HIS A 322 -5.47 4.69 17.73
CA HIS A 322 -4.26 4.24 18.38
C HIS A 322 -4.21 4.65 19.86
N GLU A 323 -4.56 5.89 20.20
CA GLU A 323 -4.63 6.37 21.58
C GLU A 323 -5.53 5.50 22.46
N HIS A 324 -6.69 5.09 21.93
CA HIS A 324 -7.74 4.41 22.70
C HIS A 324 -7.68 2.88 22.65
N ARG A 325 -7.21 2.29 21.54
CA ARG A 325 -7.20 0.83 21.30
C ARG A 325 -5.84 0.26 20.98
N LYS A 326 -4.87 1.10 20.68
CA LYS A 326 -3.58 0.72 20.11
C LYS A 326 -3.75 0.05 18.74
N ILE A 327 -3.15 0.68 17.74
CA ILE A 327 -2.90 0.05 16.45
C ILE A 327 -1.60 -0.72 16.58
N LEU A 328 -1.66 -2.02 16.31
CA LEU A 328 -0.49 -2.90 16.33
C LEU A 328 0.47 -2.55 15.20
N ARG A 329 -0.07 -2.37 13.99
CA ARG A 329 0.68 -2.01 12.79
C ARG A 329 -0.23 -1.51 11.69
N CYS A 330 0.26 -0.59 10.86
CA CYS A 330 -0.34 -0.24 9.58
C CYS A 330 0.41 -0.90 8.43
N TYR A 331 -0.34 -1.54 7.54
CA TYR A 331 0.14 -2.07 6.26
C TYR A 331 -0.41 -1.18 5.14
N ASP A 332 0.48 -0.44 4.49
CA ASP A 332 0.15 0.52 3.45
C ASP A 332 0.37 -0.09 2.06
N MET A 333 -0.67 -0.16 1.24
CA MET A 333 -0.61 -0.65 -0.14
C MET A 333 -0.77 0.53 -1.09
N SER A 334 0.23 0.83 -1.92
CA SER A 334 0.14 1.95 -2.88
C SER A 334 0.99 1.70 -4.12
N ALA A 335 0.54 2.19 -5.28
CA ALA A 335 1.37 2.20 -6.49
C ALA A 335 2.32 3.40 -6.53
N THR A 336 1.92 4.48 -5.87
CA THR A 336 2.55 5.80 -5.93
C THR A 336 2.70 6.36 -4.50
N PRO A 337 3.53 5.75 -3.63
CA PRO A 337 3.67 6.14 -2.22
C PRO A 337 4.46 7.44 -2.05
N PHE A 338 3.87 8.53 -2.54
CA PHE A 338 4.40 9.88 -2.49
C PHE A 338 3.47 10.75 -1.65
N SER A 339 4.06 11.59 -0.81
CA SER A 339 3.38 12.69 -0.14
C SER A 339 3.80 14.03 -0.75
N PRO A 340 2.89 15.00 -0.87
CA PRO A 340 3.25 16.38 -1.23
C PRO A 340 4.23 16.97 -0.21
N SER A 341 5.40 17.49 -0.64
CA SER A 341 6.38 18.09 0.28
C SER A 341 6.13 19.56 0.64
N GLY A 342 5.18 20.21 -0.06
CA GLY A 342 4.87 21.64 0.10
C GLY A 342 5.92 22.61 -0.45
N LYS A 343 6.99 22.12 -1.09
CA LYS A 343 7.88 22.94 -1.95
C LYS A 343 7.35 22.94 -3.39
N LYS A 344 8.08 23.57 -4.35
CA LYS A 344 7.67 23.61 -5.78
C LYS A 344 7.17 22.23 -6.21
N ALA A 345 6.15 22.17 -7.07
CA ALA A 345 5.46 20.94 -7.52
C ALA A 345 6.35 19.77 -8.01
N ALA A 346 7.66 19.99 -8.19
CA ALA A 346 8.65 18.98 -8.55
C ALA A 346 9.26 18.21 -7.35
N GLU A 347 8.94 18.58 -6.11
CA GLU A 347 9.45 17.91 -4.91
C GLU A 347 8.33 17.11 -4.25
N GLU A 348 8.00 15.93 -4.76
CA GLU A 348 7.23 14.94 -4.00
C GLU A 348 8.18 14.19 -3.05
N SER A 349 7.74 13.93 -1.81
CA SER A 349 8.52 13.14 -0.85
C SER A 349 8.04 11.70 -0.87
N LEU A 350 8.93 10.77 -1.21
CA LEU A 350 8.66 9.33 -1.12
C LEU A 350 8.45 8.93 0.35
N PHE A 351 7.56 7.97 0.61
CA PHE A 351 7.40 7.36 1.92
C PHE A 351 8.72 6.74 2.39
N SER A 352 9.17 7.09 3.60
CA SER A 352 10.39 6.57 4.22
C SER A 352 10.22 5.17 4.84
N TRP A 353 8.99 4.64 4.82
CA TRP A 353 8.62 3.34 5.40
C TRP A 353 8.26 2.29 4.34
N ILE A 354 8.75 2.45 3.10
CA ILE A 354 8.62 1.43 2.06
C ILE A 354 9.56 0.27 2.38
N VAL A 355 8.99 -0.92 2.49
CA VAL A 355 9.71 -2.16 2.83
C VAL A 355 9.77 -3.14 1.66
N SER A 356 8.83 -3.02 0.70
CA SER A 356 8.77 -3.84 -0.50
C SER A 356 8.44 -2.96 -1.71
N ASP A 357 9.05 -3.27 -2.85
CA ASP A 357 8.86 -2.56 -4.11
C ASP A 357 8.72 -3.53 -5.28
N PHE A 358 7.64 -3.34 -6.04
CA PHE A 358 7.42 -3.93 -7.35
C PHE A 358 6.74 -2.89 -8.24
N GLY A 359 7.57 -2.09 -8.91
CA GLY A 359 7.14 -0.89 -9.63
C GLY A 359 6.42 -1.20 -10.94
N LEU A 360 5.96 -0.13 -11.60
CA LEU A 360 5.28 -0.23 -12.90
C LEU A 360 6.16 -0.89 -13.97
N ASN A 361 7.46 -0.57 -14.01
CA ASN A 361 8.39 -1.17 -14.97
C ASN A 361 8.52 -2.68 -14.76
N ASP A 362 8.73 -3.14 -13.52
CA ASP A 362 8.80 -4.57 -13.21
C ASP A 362 7.50 -5.29 -13.58
N ALA A 363 6.35 -4.64 -13.36
CA ALA A 363 5.05 -5.20 -13.67
C ALA A 363 4.77 -5.28 -15.18
N ILE A 364 5.23 -4.30 -15.96
CA ILE A 364 5.18 -4.33 -17.43
C ILE A 364 6.11 -5.41 -17.96
N GLU A 365 7.36 -5.45 -17.48
CA GLU A 365 8.40 -6.39 -17.91
C GLU A 365 8.06 -7.84 -17.55
N SER A 366 7.23 -8.05 -16.52
CA SER A 366 6.72 -9.36 -16.10
C SER A 366 5.34 -9.70 -16.68
N GLY A 367 4.76 -8.83 -17.52
CA GLY A 367 3.46 -9.07 -18.17
C GLY A 367 2.23 -8.99 -17.25
N LEU A 368 2.36 -8.39 -16.06
CA LEU A 368 1.27 -8.25 -15.07
C LEU A 368 0.34 -7.09 -15.37
N VAL A 369 0.82 -6.07 -16.07
CA VAL A 369 0.05 -4.86 -16.39
C VAL A 369 0.06 -4.65 -17.89
N LYS A 370 -1.11 -4.32 -18.45
CA LYS A 370 -1.23 -3.95 -19.86
C LYS A 370 -0.43 -2.68 -20.11
N THR A 371 0.36 -2.67 -21.18
CA THR A 371 1.04 -1.47 -21.63
C THR A 371 0.02 -0.37 -21.91
N PRO A 372 0.16 0.82 -21.30
CA PRO A 372 -0.61 1.98 -21.70
C PRO A 372 -0.29 2.27 -23.17
N ARG A 373 -1.27 2.08 -24.06
CA ARG A 373 -1.15 2.58 -25.44
C ARG A 373 -1.55 4.04 -25.43
N VAL A 374 -0.73 4.90 -26.01
CA VAL A 374 -1.14 6.27 -26.32
C VAL A 374 -2.25 6.16 -27.37
N VAL A 375 -3.49 6.44 -26.96
CA VAL A 375 -4.64 6.44 -27.86
C VAL A 375 -4.59 7.73 -28.67
N VAL A 376 -4.24 7.63 -29.94
CA VAL A 376 -4.46 8.70 -30.92
C VAL A 376 -5.87 8.50 -31.45
N ARG A 377 -6.69 9.56 -31.53
CA ARG A 377 -8.03 9.44 -32.12
C ARG A 377 -7.90 8.99 -33.58
N ASP A 378 -8.72 8.01 -33.99
CA ASP A 378 -8.72 7.42 -35.35
C ASP A 378 -8.91 8.47 -36.46
N ASP A 379 -9.48 9.63 -36.14
CA ASP A 379 -9.84 10.67 -37.11
C ASP A 379 -8.76 11.76 -37.29
N SER A 380 -7.56 11.59 -36.72
CA SER A 380 -6.53 12.63 -36.73
C SER A 380 -5.28 12.26 -37.53
N GLU A 381 -4.98 13.04 -38.57
CA GLU A 381 -3.74 12.91 -39.32
C GLU A 381 -2.52 13.22 -38.44
N ARG A 382 -1.49 12.37 -38.57
CA ARG A 382 -0.30 12.35 -37.71
C ARG A 382 0.63 13.55 -38.02
N THR A 383 0.28 14.76 -37.59
CA THR A 383 1.14 15.95 -37.72
C THR A 383 2.08 16.11 -36.51
N LYS A 384 3.19 16.85 -36.68
CA LYS A 384 4.17 17.15 -35.62
C LYS A 384 3.59 17.94 -34.42
N GLU A 385 2.34 18.37 -34.51
CA GLU A 385 1.65 19.20 -33.53
C GLU A 385 0.74 18.40 -32.59
N LEU A 386 0.54 17.10 -32.84
CA LEU A 386 -0.22 16.20 -31.97
C LEU A 386 0.54 15.96 -30.66
N LYS A 387 0.10 16.64 -29.59
CA LYS A 387 0.58 16.40 -28.22
C LYS A 387 -0.37 15.47 -27.47
N SER A 388 0.22 14.51 -26.76
CA SER A 388 -0.47 13.65 -25.79
C SER A 388 -1.20 14.50 -24.74
N ARG A 389 -2.45 14.13 -24.42
CA ARG A 389 -3.27 14.78 -23.38
C ARG A 389 -3.22 14.07 -22.02
N LEU A 390 -2.23 13.20 -21.80
CA LEU A 390 -1.96 12.62 -20.49
C LEU A 390 -0.79 13.40 -19.87
N TYR A 391 -1.01 13.86 -18.63
CA TYR A 391 -0.24 14.83 -17.85
C TYR A 391 -0.58 16.31 -18.16
N HIS A 392 -1.54 16.82 -17.38
CA HIS A 392 -1.65 18.25 -17.06
C HIS A 392 -1.07 18.50 -15.68
#